data_AF-A0A839F1X7-F1
#
_entry.id   AF-A0A839F1X7-F1
#
_cell.length_a   1.000
_cell.length_b   1.000
_cell.length_c   1.000
_cell.angle_alpha   90.00
_cell.angle_beta   90.00
_cell.angle_gamma   90.00
#
_symmetry.space_group_name_H-M   'P 1'
#
loop_
_entity.id
_entity.type
_entity.pdbx_description
1 polymer ?
#
loop_
_entity_poly.entity_id
_entity_poly.type
_entity_poly.pdbx_seq_one_letter_code
_entity_poly.pdbx_strand_id
1 'polypeptide(L)'
;MLAVSAAGGITMALIRFGGKPHPPIALAMLHGFLSAAAVTLLLYAALTTGLPSLANGAFLLFLVAGVGGVTLNLNFHWKAIPLPKWLVLVHGGIAVCGFL
;
A
#
# COMPACT_ATOMS: atom_id res chain seq x y z
N MET A 1 4.87 -1.94 -11.58
CA MET A 1 5.03 -1.89 -10.11
C MET A 1 3.68 -1.99 -9.39
N LEU A 2 2.72 -1.09 -9.68
CA LEU A 2 1.42 -1.03 -8.98
C LEU A 2 0.64 -2.35 -8.95
N ALA A 3 0.41 -3.00 -10.09
CA ALA A 3 -0.37 -4.26 -10.15
C ALA A 3 0.26 -5.40 -9.33
N VAL A 4 1.59 -5.57 -9.43
CA VAL A 4 2.33 -6.60 -8.65
C VAL A 4 2.28 -6.28 -7.16
N SER A 5 2.45 -5.01 -6.78
CA SER A 5 2.32 -4.59 -5.39
C SER A 5 0.89 -4.83 -4.87
N ALA A 6 -0.14 -4.49 -5.64
CA ALA A 6 -1.54 -4.71 -5.30
C ALA A 6 -1.85 -6.20 -5.07
N ALA A 7 -1.33 -7.09 -5.94
CA ALA A 7 -1.46 -8.54 -5.74
C ALA A 7 -0.82 -8.99 -4.42
N GLY A 8 0.35 -8.45 -4.07
CA GLY A 8 0.97 -8.66 -2.76
C GLY A 8 0.11 -8.16 -1.59
N GLY A 9 -0.46 -6.97 -1.71
CA GLY A 9 -1.37 -6.39 -0.72
C GLY A 9 -2.64 -7.22 -0.51
N ILE A 10 -3.27 -7.67 -1.58
CA ILE A 10 -4.43 -8.57 -1.56
C ILE A 10 -4.05 -9.89 -0.88
N THR A 11 -2.91 -10.48 -1.24
CA THR A 11 -2.43 -11.73 -0.63
C THR A 11 -2.26 -11.57 0.88
N MET A 12 -1.65 -10.47 1.34
CA MET A 12 -1.49 -10.19 2.77
C MET A 12 -2.83 -9.96 3.48
N ALA A 13 -3.77 -9.27 2.83
CA ALA A 13 -5.11 -9.10 3.36
C ALA A 13 -5.80 -10.47 3.54
N LEU A 14 -5.77 -11.33 2.52
CA LEU A 14 -6.33 -12.68 2.60
C LEU A 14 -5.70 -13.50 3.72
N ILE A 15 -4.38 -13.42 3.93
CA ILE A 15 -3.68 -14.07 5.05
C ILE A 15 -4.20 -13.56 6.40
N ARG A 16 -4.37 -12.25 6.54
CA ARG A 16 -4.86 -11.62 7.78
C ARG A 16 -6.32 -11.98 8.07
N PHE A 17 -7.16 -11.99 7.04
CA PHE A 17 -8.58 -12.35 7.18
C PHE A 17 -8.80 -13.85 7.30
N GLY A 18 -7.86 -14.68 6.83
CA GLY A 18 -7.83 -16.14 7.00
C GLY A 18 -7.39 -16.63 8.39
N GLY A 19 -7.21 -15.73 9.37
CA GLY A 19 -6.97 -16.08 10.77
C GLY A 19 -5.51 -15.97 11.24
N LYS A 20 -4.54 -15.75 10.35
CA LYS A 20 -3.16 -15.50 10.77
C LYS A 20 -3.01 -14.09 11.36
N PRO A 21 -2.17 -13.91 12.40
CA PRO A 21 -2.00 -12.60 13.05
C PRO A 21 -1.32 -11.57 12.15
N HIS A 22 -0.33 -12.01 11.36
CA HIS A 22 0.43 -11.16 10.45
C HIS A 22 0.89 -11.92 9.19
N PRO A 23 1.04 -11.24 8.04
CA PRO A 23 1.64 -11.82 6.84
C PRO A 23 3.15 -12.09 6.98
N PRO A 24 3.76 -12.90 6.08
CA PRO A 24 5.20 -13.10 6.02
C PRO A 24 5.96 -11.78 5.81
N ILE A 25 7.06 -11.59 6.55
CA ILE A 25 7.83 -10.34 6.52
C ILE A 25 8.39 -10.01 5.13
N ALA A 26 8.91 -11.01 4.40
CA ALA A 26 9.44 -10.81 3.06
C ALA A 26 8.36 -10.28 2.09
N LEU A 27 7.12 -10.78 2.22
CA LEU A 27 6.00 -10.32 1.39
C LEU A 27 5.61 -8.88 1.74
N ALA A 28 5.57 -8.55 3.04
CA ALA A 28 5.28 -7.19 3.51
C ALA A 28 6.35 -6.18 3.04
N MET A 29 7.63 -6.54 3.13
CA MET A 29 8.73 -5.70 2.66
C MET A 29 8.71 -5.53 1.14
N LEU A 30 8.46 -6.61 0.38
CA LEU A 30 8.36 -6.53 -1.08
C LEU A 30 7.20 -5.63 -1.53
N HIS A 31 6.01 -5.81 -0.94
CA HIS A 31 4.86 -4.94 -1.19
C HIS A 31 5.19 -3.48 -0.87
N GLY A 32 5.72 -3.21 0.32
CA GLY A 32 6.11 -1.86 0.74
C GLY A 32 7.13 -1.22 -0.19
N PHE A 33 8.16 -1.97 -0.60
CA PHE A 33 9.20 -1.53 -1.52
C PHE A 33 8.62 -1.18 -2.91
N LEU A 34 7.83 -2.07 -3.51
CA LEU A 34 7.24 -1.83 -4.83
C LEU A 34 6.24 -0.66 -4.80
N SER A 35 5.47 -0.53 -3.73
CA SER A 35 4.56 0.61 -3.52
C SER A 35 5.33 1.93 -3.40
N ALA A 36 6.36 1.98 -2.54
CA ALA A 36 7.18 3.17 -2.37
C ALA A 36 7.90 3.56 -3.66
N ALA A 37 8.48 2.60 -4.38
CA ALA A 37 9.12 2.85 -5.67
C ALA A 37 8.13 3.41 -6.71
N ALA A 38 6.91 2.89 -6.78
CA ALA A 38 5.88 3.40 -7.68
C ALA A 38 5.46 4.84 -7.33
N VAL A 39 5.26 5.13 -6.05
CA VAL A 39 4.92 6.48 -5.55
C VAL A 39 6.06 7.47 -5.84
N THR A 40 7.31 7.07 -5.64
CA THR A 40 8.49 7.91 -5.96
C THR A 40 8.56 8.23 -7.45
N LEU A 41 8.27 7.26 -8.33
CA LEU A 41 8.22 7.51 -9.77
C LEU A 41 7.07 8.44 -10.17
N LEU A 42 5.89 8.31 -9.56
CA LEU A 42 4.76 9.23 -9.77
C LEU A 42 5.10 10.65 -9.31
N LEU A 43 5.74 10.79 -8.14
CA LEU A 43 6.21 12.08 -7.66
C LEU A 43 7.22 12.70 -8.62
N TYR A 44 8.20 11.91 -9.08
CA TYR A 44 9.17 12.38 -10.06
C TYR A 44 8.50 12.87 -11.35
N ALA A 45 7.56 12.10 -11.90
CA ALA A 45 6.82 12.50 -13.09
C ALA A 45 5.99 13.78 -12.85
N ALA A 46 5.31 13.89 -11.70
CA ALA A 46 4.55 15.09 -11.34
C ALA A 46 5.40 16.36 -11.31
N LEU A 47 6.65 16.25 -10.82
CA LEU A 47 7.56 17.39 -10.70
C LEU A 47 8.33 17.72 -11.98
N THR A 48 8.48 16.78 -12.91
CA THR A 48 9.35 16.97 -14.10
C THR A 48 8.57 17.13 -15.40
N THR A 49 7.57 16.28 -15.62
CA THR A 49 6.77 16.26 -16.86
C THR A 49 5.33 16.68 -16.63
N GLY A 50 4.90 16.76 -15.37
CA GLY A 50 3.50 16.89 -14.99
C GLY A 50 2.73 15.57 -15.13
N LEU A 51 1.57 15.51 -14.48
CA LEU A 51 0.61 14.42 -14.57
C LEU A 51 -0.75 14.95 -15.05
N PRO A 52 -1.53 14.18 -15.81
CA PRO A 52 -2.94 14.49 -16.05
C PRO A 52 -3.72 14.64 -14.74
N SER A 53 -4.77 15.47 -14.72
CA SER A 53 -5.54 15.77 -13.49
C SER A 53 -6.04 14.52 -12.76
N LEU A 54 -6.49 13.50 -13.49
CA LEU A 54 -6.92 12.23 -12.92
C LEU A 54 -5.77 11.49 -12.22
N ALA A 55 -4.59 11.46 -12.84
CA ALA A 55 -3.40 10.83 -12.27
C ALA A 55 -2.89 11.57 -11.02
N ASN A 56 -3.07 12.90 -10.93
CA ASN A 56 -2.81 13.63 -9.69
C ASN A 56 -3.75 13.20 -8.55
N GLY A 57 -5.03 12.97 -8.86
CA GLY A 57 -6.00 12.41 -7.91
C GLY A 57 -5.59 11.02 -7.41
N ALA A 58 -5.24 10.13 -8.33
CA ALA A 58 -4.73 8.80 -8.01
C ALA A 58 -3.44 8.85 -7.17
N PHE A 59 -2.51 9.73 -7.52
CA PHE A 59 -1.28 9.93 -6.76
C PHE A 59 -1.55 10.35 -5.31
N LEU A 60 -2.48 11.28 -5.09
CA LEU A 60 -2.88 11.68 -3.74
C LEU A 60 -3.47 10.50 -2.94
N LEU A 61 -4.32 9.68 -3.56
CA LEU A 61 -4.86 8.47 -2.93
C LEU A 61 -3.74 7.49 -2.57
N PHE A 62 -2.74 7.30 -3.44
CA PHE A 62 -1.59 6.45 -3.13
C PHE A 62 -0.73 7.00 -1.98
N LEU A 63 -0.58 8.32 -1.84
CA LEU A 63 0.10 8.92 -0.69
C LEU A 63 -0.65 8.62 0.61
N VAL A 64 -1.98 8.82 0.63
CA VAL A 64 -2.82 8.53 1.79
C VAL A 64 -2.79 7.03 2.13
N ALA A 65 -2.91 6.17 1.13
CA ALA A 65 -2.76 4.73 1.30
C ALA A 65 -1.36 4.39 1.85
N GLY A 66 -0.30 5.01 1.32
CA GLY A 66 1.07 4.84 1.79
C GLY A 66 1.23 5.11 3.29
N VAL A 67 0.62 6.18 3.81
CA VAL A 67 0.59 6.46 5.25
C VAL A 67 -0.08 5.32 6.03
N GLY A 68 -1.20 4.79 5.54
CA GLY A 68 -1.86 3.63 6.14
C GLY A 68 -0.96 2.38 6.14
N GLY A 69 -0.24 2.13 5.05
CA GLY A 69 0.69 1.00 4.92
C GLY A 69 1.91 1.11 5.83
N VAL A 70 2.51 2.31 5.92
CA VAL A 70 3.62 2.60 6.85
C VAL A 70 3.15 2.41 8.30
N THR A 71 1.96 2.91 8.64
CA THR A 71 1.37 2.74 9.96
C THR A 71 1.16 1.26 10.29
N LEU A 72 0.56 0.48 9.38
CA LEU A 72 0.39 -0.97 9.53
C LEU A 72 1.72 -1.68 9.74
N ASN A 73 2.76 -1.29 9.02
CA ASN A 73 4.06 -1.94 9.10
C ASN A 73 4.81 -1.57 10.41
N LEU A 74 5.03 -0.29 10.68
CA LEU A 74 5.87 0.17 11.79
C LEU A 74 5.18 0.05 13.16
N ASN A 75 3.87 0.31 13.22
CA ASN A 75 3.16 0.31 14.50
C ASN A 75 2.66 -1.09 14.88
N PHE A 76 2.51 -2.00 13.92
CA PHE A 76 1.95 -3.33 14.16
C PHE A 76 2.85 -4.46 13.67
N HIS A 77 3.08 -4.59 12.36
CA HIS A 77 3.78 -5.74 11.76
C HIS A 77 5.18 -5.95 12.33
N TRP A 78 5.99 -4.89 12.37
CA TRP A 78 7.36 -4.89 12.88
C TRP A 78 7.46 -5.24 14.37
N LYS A 79 6.38 -4.99 15.12
CA LYS A 79 6.26 -5.30 16.54
C LYS A 79 5.60 -6.66 16.81
N ALA A 80 5.35 -7.45 15.75
CA ALA A 80 4.59 -8.70 15.79
C ALA A 80 3.17 -8.54 16.39
N ILE A 81 2.60 -7.33 16.35
CA ILE A 81 1.24 -7.07 16.82
C ILE A 81 0.27 -7.40 15.67
N PRO A 82 -0.86 -8.08 15.94
CA PRO A 82 -1.84 -8.38 14.91
C PRO A 82 -2.35 -7.12 14.20
N LEU A 83 -2.40 -7.17 12.87
CA LEU A 83 -2.81 -6.00 12.07
C LEU A 83 -4.29 -5.65 12.34
N PRO A 84 -4.64 -4.39 12.65
CA PRO A 84 -6.04 -3.98 12.80
C PRO A 84 -6.79 -4.15 11.48
N LYS A 85 -7.79 -5.03 11.45
CA LYS A 85 -8.52 -5.42 10.23
C LYS A 85 -9.17 -4.22 9.53
N TRP A 86 -9.73 -3.28 10.29
CA TRP A 86 -10.35 -2.07 9.74
C TRP A 86 -9.33 -1.21 8.97
N LEU A 87 -8.10 -1.06 9.50
CA LEU A 87 -7.07 -0.28 8.85
C LEU A 87 -6.54 -0.97 7.59
N VAL A 88 -6.47 -2.31 7.59
CA VAL A 88 -6.16 -3.08 6.37
C VAL A 88 -7.19 -2.80 5.27
N LEU A 89 -8.48 -2.76 5.61
CA LEU A 89 -9.55 -2.45 4.64
C LEU A 89 -9.50 -0.99 4.16
N VAL A 90 -9.27 -0.03 5.05
CA VAL A 90 -9.15 1.39 4.69
C VAL A 90 -7.94 1.62 3.79
N HIS A 91 -6.76 1.13 4.20
CA HIS A 91 -5.53 1.20 3.40
C HIS A 91 -5.71 0.56 2.02
N GLY A 92 -6.19 -0.69 1.99
CA GLY A 92 -6.41 -1.42 0.74
C GLY A 92 -7.47 -0.79 -0.15
N GLY A 93 -8.58 -0.34 0.43
CA GLY A 93 -9.67 0.32 -0.29
C GLY A 93 -9.22 1.61 -0.96
N ILE A 94 -8.51 2.49 -0.23
CA ILE A 94 -7.95 3.72 -0.80
C ILE A 94 -6.95 3.41 -1.92
N ALA A 95 -6.09 2.40 -1.73
CA ALA A 95 -5.13 1.98 -2.75
C ALA A 95 -5.83 1.46 -4.03
N VAL A 96 -6.90 0.67 -3.89
CA VAL A 96 -7.69 0.18 -5.02
C VAL A 96 -8.39 1.33 -5.74
N CYS A 97 -8.99 2.28 -5.00
CA CYS A 97 -9.57 3.48 -5.59
C CYS A 97 -8.56 4.34 -6.34
N GLY A 98 -7.29 4.40 -5.90
CA GLY A 98 -6.23 5.08 -6.65
C GLY A 98 -5.74 4.30 -7.87
N PHE A 99 -5.98 2.99 -7.93
CA PHE A 99 -5.55 2.13 -9.02
C PHE A 99 -6.54 2.07 -10.19
N LEU A 100 -7.84 2.18 -9.90
CA LEU A 100 -8.94 2.18 -10.86
C LEU A 100 -9.14 3.57 -11.50
#